data_AF-A0A2I0XDW6-F1
#
_entry.id   AF-A0A2I0XDW6-F1
#
_cell.length_a   1.000
_cell.length_b   1.000
_cell.length_c   1.000
_cell.angle_alpha   90.00
_cell.angle_beta   90.00
_cell.angle_gamma   90.00
#
_symmetry.space_group_name_H-M   'P 1'
#
loop_
_entity.id
_entity.type
_entity.pdbx_description
1 polymer ?
#
loop_
_entity_poly.entity_id
_entity_poly.type
_entity_poly.pdbx_seq_one_letter_code
_entity_poly.pdbx_strand_id
1 'polypeptide(L)' 'MGRSPCCDENDLKRGPWTPEEDQKLVHYIQKHGHASWRALPKLAGFNICGKSCRLR' A
#
# COMPACT_ATOMS: atom_id res chain seq x y z
N MET A 1 20.96 -15.44 -1.21
CA MET A 1 20.49 -14.31 -2.04
C MET A 1 19.37 -13.60 -1.30
N GLY A 2 19.75 -12.67 -0.40
CA GLY A 2 18.81 -11.91 0.42
C GLY A 2 18.02 -10.94 -0.43
N ARG A 3 16.70 -11.11 -0.49
CA ARG A 3 15.83 -10.09 -1.07
C ARG A 3 15.85 -8.90 -0.12
N SER A 4 16.40 -7.76 -0.56
CA SER A 4 16.32 -6.49 0.18
C SER A 4 14.88 -6.29 0.65
N PRO A 5 14.63 -5.98 1.94
CA PRO A 5 13.29 -5.70 2.40
C PRO A 5 12.76 -4.54 1.57
N CYS A 6 11.72 -4.79 0.75
CA CYS A 6 11.17 -3.79 -0.17
C CYS A 6 10.53 -2.59 0.54
N CYS A 7 10.54 -2.57 1.88
CA CYS A 7 9.88 -1.62 2.74
C CYS A 7 10.75 -1.48 4.00
N ASP A 8 11.48 -0.37 4.14
CA ASP A 8 12.19 -0.04 5.39
C ASP A 8 11.18 0.06 6.53
N GLU A 9 11.57 -0.46 7.67
CA GLU A 9 10.71 -1.13 8.64
C GLU A 9 10.21 -0.21 9.77
N ASN A 10 10.40 1.11 9.68
CA ASN A 10 10.23 1.98 10.86
C ASN A 10 8.89 2.75 10.97
N ASP A 11 8.15 3.01 9.88
CA ASP A 11 6.94 3.88 9.96
C ASP A 11 5.70 3.35 9.22
N LEU A 12 5.77 2.12 8.69
CA LEU A 12 4.64 1.52 7.98
C LEU A 12 3.80 0.72 8.96
N LYS A 13 2.48 0.94 8.96
CA LYS A 13 1.51 0.15 9.72
C LYS A 13 1.58 -1.30 9.24
N ARG A 14 2.34 -2.11 9.97
CA ARG A 14 2.40 -3.57 9.85
C ARG A 14 1.26 -4.15 10.67
N GLY A 15 0.05 -4.02 10.16
CA GLY A 15 -1.16 -4.55 10.77
C GLY A 15 -2.13 -5.08 9.72
N PRO A 16 -3.13 -5.87 10.12
CA PRO A 16 -4.20 -6.29 9.23
C PRO A 16 -4.89 -5.06 8.61
N TRP A 17 -5.22 -5.16 7.32
CA TRP A 17 -6.00 -4.13 6.62
C TRP A 17 -7.33 -3.91 7.35
N THR A 18 -7.62 -2.66 7.70
CA THR A 18 -8.97 -2.31 8.11
C THR A 18 -9.86 -2.24 6.86
N PRO A 19 -11.14 -2.60 6.97
CA PRO A 19 -12.07 -2.54 5.84
C PRO A 19 -12.20 -1.11 5.28
N GLU A 20 -12.00 -0.08 6.11
CA GLU A 20 -11.99 1.32 5.70
C GLU A 20 -10.81 1.67 4.79
N GLU A 21 -9.60 1.23 5.16
CA GLU A 21 -8.39 1.45 4.34
C GLU A 21 -8.52 0.71 3.01
N ASP A 22 -9.06 -0.51 3.05
CA ASP A 22 -9.29 -1.35 1.87
C ASP A 22 -10.29 -0.70 0.90
N GLN A 23 -11.46 -0.29 1.39
CA GLN A 23 -12.44 0.42 0.57
C GLN A 23 -11.86 1.71 -0.01
N LYS A 24 -11.08 2.46 0.78
CA LYS A 24 -10.44 3.69 0.32
C LYS A 24 -9.37 3.40 -0.73
N LEU A 25 -8.60 2.32 -0.59
CA LEU A 25 -7.65 1.86 -1.59
C LEU A 25 -8.36 1.49 -2.90
N VAL A 26 -9.38 0.64 -2.83
CA VAL A 26 -10.14 0.19 -4.00
C VAL A 26 -10.81 1.37 -4.70
N HIS A 27 -11.43 2.27 -3.95
CA HIS A 27 -12.06 3.46 -4.50
C HIS A 27 -11.01 4.39 -5.13
N TYR A 28 -9.85 4.58 -4.50
CA TYR A 28 -8.76 5.37 -5.07
C TYR A 28 -8.25 4.77 -6.39
N ILE A 29 -8.04 3.45 -6.44
CA ILE A 29 -7.65 2.73 -7.64
C ILE A 29 -8.69 2.87 -8.74
N GLN A 30 -9.97 2.71 -8.41
CA GLN A 30 -11.06 2.79 -9.39
C GLN A 30 -11.22 4.21 -9.93
N LYS A 31 -10.98 5.23 -9.10
CA LYS A 31 -11.14 6.64 -9.46
C LYS A 31 -9.94 7.22 -10.22
N HIS A 32 -8.72 6.88 -9.80
CA HIS A 32 -7.48 7.46 -10.35
C HIS A 32 -6.68 6.49 -11.24
N GLY A 33 -6.96 5.19 -11.16
CA GLY A 33 -6.08 4.15 -11.70
C GLY A 33 -4.85 3.93 -10.81
N HIS A 34 -4.16 2.81 -10.98
CA HIS A 34 -2.83 2.61 -10.39
C HIS A 34 -1.79 2.35 -11.49
N ALA A 35 -0.73 3.16 -11.53
CA ALA A 35 0.43 2.89 -12.38
C ALA A 35 1.51 2.07 -11.64
N SER A 36 1.62 2.27 -10.32
CA SER A 36 2.67 1.68 -9.49
C SER A 36 2.15 1.41 -8.08
N TRP A 37 2.06 0.13 -7.71
CA TRP A 37 1.71 -0.28 -6.35
C TRP A 37 2.67 0.27 -5.29
N ARG A 38 3.94 0.51 -5.64
CA ARG A 38 4.95 1.11 -4.73
C ARG A 38 4.69 2.58 -4.43
N ALA A 39 4.15 3.33 -5.38
CA ALA A 39 3.83 4.74 -5.22
C ALA A 39 2.41 4.96 -4.69
N LEU A 40 1.50 4.01 -4.94
CA LEU A 40 0.10 4.07 -4.54
C LEU A 40 -0.11 4.45 -3.07
N PRO A 41 0.53 3.82 -2.06
CA PRO A 41 0.35 4.23 -0.67
C PRO A 41 0.71 5.69 -0.42
N LYS A 42 1.83 6.15 -1.00
CA LYS A 42 2.24 7.56 -0.87
C LYS A 42 1.24 8.51 -1.53
N LEU A 43 0.70 8.12 -2.69
CA LEU A 43 -0.27 8.92 -3.45
C LEU A 43 -1.66 8.95 -2.79
N ALA A 44 -2.06 7.86 -2.14
CA ALA A 44 -3.34 7.75 -1.44
C ALA A 44 -3.25 8.16 0.05
N GLY A 45 -2.05 8.52 0.53
CA GLY A 45 -1.82 8.97 1.91
C GLY A 45 -1.84 7.84 2.95
N PHE A 46 -1.58 6.61 2.53
CA PHE A 46 -1.49 5.46 3.42
C PHE A 46 -0.05 5.21 3.87
N ASN A 47 0.14 4.93 5.16
CA ASN A 47 1.41 4.47 5.73
C ASN A 47 1.53 2.94 5.63
N ILE A 48 1.35 2.39 4.43
CA ILE A 48 1.49 0.96 4.15
C ILE A 48 2.49 0.75 3.02
N CYS A 49 3.13 -0.41 2.99
CA CYS A 49 4.02 -0.71 1.87
C CYS A 49 3.21 -0.99 0.60
N GLY A 50 3.71 -0.56 -0.54
CA GLY A 50 3.09 -0.87 -1.83
C GLY A 50 2.96 -2.35 -2.15
N LYS A 51 3.81 -3.19 -1.55
CA LYS A 51 3.66 -4.65 -1.61
C LYS A 51 2.37 -5.12 -0.92
N SER A 52 1.99 -4.45 0.18
CA SER A 52 0.72 -4.71 0.88
C SER A 52 -0.48 -4.28 0.04
N CYS A 53 -0.39 -3.12 -0.63
CA CYS A 53 -1.42 -2.68 -1.57
C CYS A 53 -1.64 -3.69 -2.71
N ARG A 54 -0.57 -4.31 -3.24
CA ARG A 54 -0.66 -5.29 -4.33
C ARG A 54 -1.19 -6.66 -3.88
N LEU A 55 -0.94 -7.05 -2.64
CA LEU A 55 -1.36 -8.35 -2.10
C LEU A 55 -2.82 -8.35 -1.63
N ARG A 56 -3.51 -7.23 -1.79
CA ARG A 56 -4.92 -7.07 -1.50
C ARG A 56 -5.74 -7.22 -2.78
#